data_AF-A0A9D2GBR7-F1
#
_entry.id   AF-A0A9D2GBR7-F1
#
_cell.length_a   1.000
_cell.length_b   1.000
_cell.length_c   1.000
_cell.angle_alpha   90.00
_cell.angle_beta   90.00
_cell.angle_gamma   90.00
#
_symmetry.space_group_name_H-M   'P 1'
#
loop_
_entity.id
_entity.type
_entity.pdbx_description
1 polymer ?
#
loop_
_entity_poly.entity_id
_entity_poly.type
_entity_poly.pdbx_seq_one_letter_code
_entity_poly.pdbx_strand_id
1 'polypeptide(L)'
;MKRGIISFCLLVALLFGASIGVAADTEYYIEEGGFTVTVPDGYHVLHRDIAEDDPVLDVLGMTASDLVADMEEGQLYLDMFDEEVHYEITITVFSDEDSEATYNLRDFSNEEILSSIKDHSYDDIEGVAVDVDSISVTGFDQYKFVQLPYTYTDGETEESALRNYTIINGQYIIMDVAVYDPAFYNEATGLLSSLTNSLRFDEIKDSPLPEDSERTEENASDRNTSEGQFGISPEAQWYLVLTLLIFNFAMWIVGIVYAILCMKGKIVVGKNFTCSTN
;
A
#
# COMPACT_ATOMS: atom_id res chain seq x y z
N MET A 1 10.42 39.19 -57.16
CA MET A 1 9.98 37.84 -56.72
C MET A 1 10.91 37.34 -55.61
N LYS A 2 10.66 37.64 -54.32
CA LYS A 2 11.46 37.12 -53.17
C LYS A 2 10.92 37.46 -51.77
N ARG A 3 9.62 37.77 -51.62
CA ARG A 3 9.04 38.18 -50.32
C ARG A 3 7.77 37.40 -49.90
N GLY A 4 7.39 36.35 -50.63
CA GLY A 4 6.14 35.63 -50.41
C GLY A 4 6.27 34.24 -49.78
N ILE A 5 7.47 33.77 -49.43
CA ILE A 5 7.69 32.37 -49.01
C ILE A 5 7.92 32.22 -47.49
N ILE A 6 8.28 33.30 -46.79
CA ILE A 6 8.61 33.22 -45.36
C ILE A 6 7.35 33.21 -44.45
N SER A 7 6.22 33.74 -44.91
CA SER A 7 4.97 33.77 -44.12
C SER A 7 4.18 32.46 -44.09
N PHE A 8 4.49 31.47 -44.93
CA PHE A 8 3.73 30.22 -44.97
C PHE A 8 4.28 29.14 -44.01
N CYS A 9 5.56 29.22 -43.62
CA CYS A 9 6.17 28.25 -42.69
C CYS A 9 5.81 28.51 -41.22
N LEU A 10 5.42 29.73 -40.85
CA LEU A 10 5.06 30.08 -39.47
C LEU A 10 3.60 29.76 -39.12
N LEU A 11 2.72 29.55 -40.11
CA LEU A 11 1.32 29.17 -39.87
C LEU A 11 1.12 27.65 -39.75
N VAL A 12 2.03 26.84 -40.31
CA VAL A 12 1.98 25.37 -40.22
C VAL A 12 2.60 24.86 -38.91
N ALA A 13 3.56 25.59 -38.32
CA ALA A 13 4.17 25.23 -37.04
C ALA A 13 3.21 25.41 -35.83
N LEU A 14 2.12 26.17 -35.98
CA LEU A 14 1.07 26.33 -34.95
C LEU A 14 -0.06 25.28 -35.05
N LEU A 15 -0.11 24.50 -36.15
CA LEU A 15 -1.09 23.43 -36.35
C LEU A 15 -0.56 22.05 -35.96
N PHE A 16 0.73 21.92 -35.69
CA PHE A 16 1.32 20.83 -34.91
C PHE A 16 1.50 21.26 -33.45
N GLY A 17 0.49 21.97 -32.92
CA GLY A 17 0.33 22.05 -31.48
C GLY A 17 0.33 20.61 -30.99
N ALA A 18 1.40 20.23 -30.31
CA ALA A 18 1.55 18.94 -29.69
C ALA A 18 0.24 18.68 -28.94
N SER A 19 -0.54 17.71 -29.42
CA SER A 19 -1.38 16.95 -28.53
C SER A 19 -0.39 16.32 -27.56
N ILE A 20 -0.09 17.03 -26.48
CA ILE A 20 0.37 16.41 -25.26
C ILE A 20 -0.76 15.43 -24.97
N GLY A 21 -0.58 14.18 -25.37
CA GLY A 21 -1.39 13.10 -24.84
C GLY A 21 -1.15 13.20 -23.35
N VAL A 22 -2.09 13.80 -22.64
CA VAL A 22 -2.25 13.52 -21.23
C VAL A 22 -2.58 12.05 -21.26
N ALA A 23 -1.55 11.25 -21.00
CA ALA A 23 -1.77 9.85 -20.72
C ALA A 23 -2.74 9.85 -19.52
N ALA A 24 -3.78 9.04 -19.66
CA ALA A 24 -4.98 9.14 -18.83
C ALA A 24 -4.87 8.11 -17.72
N ASP A 25 -5.24 8.55 -16.50
CA ASP A 25 -5.26 7.71 -15.31
C ASP A 25 -5.80 6.31 -15.62
N THR A 26 -5.14 5.29 -15.09
CA THR A 26 -5.46 3.89 -15.38
C THR A 26 -6.24 3.29 -14.22
N GLU A 27 -7.37 2.65 -14.54
CA GLU A 27 -8.18 1.92 -13.56
C GLU A 27 -7.74 0.46 -13.47
N TYR A 28 -7.55 -0.01 -12.24
CA TYR A 28 -7.22 -1.40 -11.93
C TYR A 28 -8.33 -2.00 -11.08
N TYR A 29 -8.90 -3.11 -11.55
CA TYR A 29 -9.89 -3.88 -10.81
C TYR A 29 -9.20 -5.02 -10.06
N ILE A 30 -9.42 -5.08 -8.74
CA ILE A 30 -8.90 -6.12 -7.87
C ILE A 30 -10.06 -7.05 -7.50
N GLU A 31 -10.14 -8.19 -8.21
CA GLU A 31 -11.25 -9.13 -8.10
C GLU A 31 -11.42 -9.68 -6.69
N GLU A 32 -10.32 -10.03 -6.02
CA GLU A 32 -10.34 -10.61 -4.67
C GLU A 32 -11.04 -9.67 -3.67
N GLY A 33 -10.79 -8.36 -3.75
CA GLY A 33 -11.40 -7.36 -2.88
C GLY A 33 -12.71 -6.76 -3.40
N GLY A 34 -13.09 -7.06 -4.65
CA GLY A 34 -14.29 -6.50 -5.29
C GLY A 34 -14.26 -4.97 -5.40
N PHE A 35 -13.13 -4.40 -5.80
CA PHE A 35 -12.98 -2.94 -5.94
C PHE A 35 -12.13 -2.51 -7.12
N THR A 36 -12.33 -1.27 -7.54
CA THR A 36 -11.48 -0.57 -8.51
C THR A 36 -10.68 0.52 -7.81
N VAL A 37 -9.42 0.69 -8.20
CA VAL A 37 -8.55 1.82 -7.82
C VAL A 37 -8.06 2.53 -9.08
N THR A 38 -7.92 3.85 -9.03
CA THR A 38 -7.39 4.66 -10.14
C THR A 38 -5.97 5.08 -9.83
N VAL A 39 -5.02 4.63 -10.64
CA VAL A 39 -3.61 5.00 -10.54
C VAL A 39 -3.37 6.19 -11.48
N PRO A 40 -2.88 7.34 -10.97
CA PRO A 40 -2.50 8.46 -11.80
C PRO A 40 -1.37 8.07 -12.76
N ASP A 41 -1.23 8.83 -13.83
CA ASP A 41 -0.14 8.60 -14.78
C ASP A 41 1.24 9.00 -14.24
N GLY A 42 2.27 8.38 -14.80
CA GLY A 42 3.67 8.65 -14.46
C GLY A 42 4.33 7.62 -13.55
N TYR A 43 3.65 6.52 -13.24
CA TYR A 43 4.17 5.41 -12.46
C TYR A 43 4.34 4.15 -13.29
N HIS A 44 5.34 3.36 -12.94
CA HIS A 44 5.38 1.96 -13.31
C HIS A 44 4.43 1.20 -12.40
N VAL A 45 3.65 0.26 -12.94
CA VAL A 45 2.69 -0.52 -12.18
C VAL A 45 2.87 -2.00 -12.51
N LEU A 46 3.21 -2.77 -11.49
CA LEU A 46 3.29 -4.23 -11.52
C LEU A 46 1.96 -4.82 -11.07
N HIS A 47 1.50 -5.84 -11.80
CA HIS A 47 0.26 -6.56 -11.53
C HIS A 47 0.37 -8.00 -12.03
N ARG A 48 -0.48 -8.89 -11.51
CA ARG A 48 -0.42 -10.33 -11.82
C ARG A 48 -0.74 -10.70 -13.27
N ASP A 49 -1.38 -9.79 -14.00
CA ASP A 49 -1.69 -9.92 -15.44
C ASP A 49 -0.67 -9.23 -16.36
N ILE A 50 0.59 -9.05 -15.92
CA ILE A 50 1.61 -8.37 -16.71
C ILE A 50 1.92 -9.11 -18.02
N ALA A 51 2.19 -8.38 -19.10
CA ALA A 51 2.59 -8.98 -20.37
C ALA A 51 4.00 -9.58 -20.28
N GLU A 52 4.24 -10.72 -20.94
CA GLU A 52 5.57 -11.37 -20.97
C GLU A 52 6.68 -10.47 -21.55
N ASP A 53 6.31 -9.50 -22.39
CA ASP A 53 7.20 -8.54 -23.04
C ASP A 53 7.09 -7.12 -22.47
N ASP A 54 6.54 -6.97 -21.25
CA ASP A 54 6.47 -5.67 -20.60
C ASP A 54 7.88 -5.12 -20.33
N PRO A 55 8.21 -3.89 -20.79
CA PRO A 55 9.54 -3.33 -20.63
C PRO A 55 9.99 -3.17 -19.17
N VAL A 56 9.06 -3.11 -18.21
CA VAL A 56 9.42 -3.05 -16.79
C VAL A 56 10.11 -4.34 -16.34
N LEU A 57 9.79 -5.50 -16.92
CA LEU A 57 10.40 -6.78 -16.56
C LEU A 57 11.89 -6.81 -16.91
N ASP A 58 12.29 -6.20 -18.03
CA ASP A 58 13.70 -6.04 -18.41
C ASP A 58 14.44 -5.13 -17.44
N VAL A 59 13.78 -4.06 -16.99
CA VAL A 59 14.32 -3.13 -15.97
C VAL A 59 14.53 -3.86 -14.65
N LEU A 60 13.58 -4.72 -14.28
CA LEU A 60 13.62 -5.53 -13.08
C LEU A 60 14.58 -6.73 -13.20
N GLY A 61 14.95 -7.14 -14.42
CA GLY A 61 15.76 -8.34 -14.64
C GLY A 61 15.01 -9.63 -14.31
N MET A 62 13.70 -9.63 -14.52
CA MET A 62 12.79 -10.71 -14.13
C MET A 62 12.00 -11.25 -15.32
N THR A 63 11.45 -12.45 -15.18
CA THR A 63 10.38 -12.91 -16.06
C THR A 63 9.02 -12.56 -15.48
N ALA A 64 7.98 -12.50 -16.33
CA ALA A 64 6.61 -12.34 -15.87
C ALA A 64 6.20 -13.43 -14.86
N SER A 65 6.64 -14.68 -15.08
CA SER A 65 6.32 -15.78 -14.16
C SER A 65 6.97 -15.62 -12.78
N ASP A 66 8.18 -15.08 -12.72
CA ASP A 66 8.84 -14.82 -11.44
C ASP A 66 8.11 -13.69 -10.70
N LEU A 67 7.72 -12.62 -11.41
CA LEU A 67 6.92 -11.53 -10.84
C LEU A 67 5.62 -12.05 -10.23
N VAL A 68 4.86 -12.83 -11.01
CA VAL A 68 3.55 -13.31 -10.59
C VAL A 68 3.67 -14.21 -9.36
N ALA A 69 4.69 -15.08 -9.32
CA ALA A 69 4.92 -15.94 -8.17
C ALA A 69 5.19 -15.13 -6.88
N ASP A 70 6.02 -14.11 -6.96
CA ASP A 70 6.34 -13.24 -5.82
C ASP A 70 5.12 -12.42 -5.38
N MET A 71 4.35 -11.90 -6.34
CA MET A 71 3.11 -11.16 -6.05
C MET A 71 2.04 -12.05 -5.41
N GLU A 72 1.93 -13.32 -5.81
CA GLU A 72 1.00 -14.28 -5.21
C GLU A 72 1.43 -14.65 -3.79
N GLU A 73 2.73 -14.91 -3.56
CA GLU A 73 3.28 -15.22 -2.25
C GLU A 73 3.08 -14.04 -1.26
N GLY A 74 3.24 -12.80 -1.74
CA GLY A 74 3.03 -11.60 -0.95
C GLY A 74 1.58 -11.13 -0.81
N GLN A 75 0.61 -11.82 -1.42
CA GLN A 75 -0.79 -11.36 -1.53
C GLN A 75 -0.89 -9.93 -2.12
N LEU A 76 0.07 -9.58 -2.97
CA LEU A 76 0.25 -8.29 -3.62
C LEU A 76 -0.53 -8.25 -4.93
N TYR A 77 -1.36 -7.23 -5.11
CA TYR A 77 -2.19 -7.06 -6.30
C TYR A 77 -1.67 -5.96 -7.21
N LEU A 78 -1.17 -4.88 -6.62
CA LEU A 78 -0.53 -3.79 -7.32
C LEU A 78 0.71 -3.37 -6.57
N ASP A 79 1.75 -3.07 -7.32
CA ASP A 79 2.97 -2.44 -6.83
C ASP A 79 3.36 -1.34 -7.81
N MET A 80 3.58 -0.13 -7.31
CA MET A 80 3.83 1.04 -8.13
C MET A 80 4.96 1.90 -7.60
N PHE A 81 5.80 2.37 -8.52
CA PHE A 81 6.96 3.20 -8.22
C PHE A 81 7.19 4.22 -9.32
N ASP A 82 7.87 5.31 -8.98
CA ASP A 82 8.25 6.33 -9.95
C ASP A 82 9.48 5.90 -10.78
N GLU A 83 9.79 6.62 -11.86
CA GLU A 83 10.87 6.28 -12.81
C GLU A 83 12.25 6.05 -12.14
N GLU A 84 12.48 6.71 -11.01
CA GLU A 84 13.75 6.68 -10.28
C GLU A 84 13.69 5.90 -8.97
N VAL A 85 12.53 5.34 -8.63
CA VAL A 85 12.26 4.55 -7.42
C VAL A 85 12.66 5.28 -6.14
N HIS A 86 12.20 6.51 -6.01
CA HIS A 86 12.30 7.29 -4.77
C HIS A 86 11.33 6.77 -3.70
N TYR A 87 10.23 6.16 -4.12
CA TYR A 87 9.26 5.50 -3.25
C TYR A 87 8.51 4.42 -4.02
N GLU A 88 7.84 3.57 -3.25
CA GLU A 88 7.02 2.47 -3.73
C GLU A 88 5.70 2.45 -2.97
N ILE A 89 4.60 2.12 -3.66
CA ILE A 89 3.30 1.87 -3.04
C ILE A 89 2.78 0.49 -3.43
N THR A 90 2.43 -0.30 -2.44
CA THR A 90 1.87 -1.64 -2.63
C THR A 90 0.41 -1.68 -2.22
N ILE A 91 -0.37 -2.56 -2.86
CA ILE A 91 -1.76 -2.85 -2.50
C ILE A 91 -1.89 -4.35 -2.27
N THR A 92 -2.23 -4.73 -1.03
CA THR A 92 -2.44 -6.12 -0.62
C THR A 92 -3.87 -6.34 -0.16
N VAL A 93 -4.38 -7.56 -0.39
CA VAL A 93 -5.73 -7.97 0.01
C VAL A 93 -5.69 -9.39 0.55
N PHE A 94 -6.22 -9.59 1.76
CA PHE A 94 -6.31 -10.89 2.40
C PHE A 94 -7.42 -10.93 3.45
N SER A 95 -7.78 -12.12 3.91
CA SER A 95 -8.67 -12.32 5.05
C SER A 95 -8.02 -13.19 6.12
N ASP A 96 -8.49 -13.02 7.34
CA ASP A 96 -8.12 -13.77 8.53
C ASP A 96 -9.29 -13.74 9.53
N GLU A 97 -9.12 -14.36 10.69
CA GLU A 97 -10.16 -14.40 11.72
C GLU A 97 -10.63 -12.99 12.17
N ASP A 98 -9.79 -11.95 12.03
CA ASP A 98 -10.09 -10.60 12.53
C ASP A 98 -10.87 -9.78 11.55
N SER A 99 -10.42 -9.80 10.30
CA SER A 99 -11.11 -9.16 9.21
C SER A 99 -12.48 -9.80 9.05
N GLU A 100 -12.59 -11.12 9.19
CA GLU A 100 -13.88 -11.84 9.20
C GLU A 100 -14.77 -11.44 10.40
N ALA A 101 -14.20 -11.26 11.60
CA ALA A 101 -14.96 -10.85 12.79
C ALA A 101 -15.38 -9.37 12.76
N THR A 102 -14.51 -8.50 12.26
CA THR A 102 -14.75 -7.06 12.11
C THR A 102 -15.71 -6.78 10.96
N TYR A 103 -15.59 -7.55 9.89
CA TYR A 103 -16.35 -7.52 8.64
C TYR A 103 -16.29 -6.19 7.86
N ASN A 104 -16.72 -5.07 8.44
CA ASN A 104 -16.50 -3.74 7.89
C ASN A 104 -16.01 -2.77 8.97
N LEU A 105 -14.84 -2.18 8.75
CA LEU A 105 -14.26 -1.19 9.67
C LEU A 105 -15.16 0.05 9.84
N ARG A 106 -15.94 0.38 8.80
CA ARG A 106 -16.81 1.56 8.79
C ARG A 106 -17.91 1.52 9.86
N ASP A 107 -18.26 0.32 10.34
CA ASP A 107 -19.36 0.09 11.27
C ASP A 107 -18.98 0.50 12.71
N PHE A 108 -17.70 0.73 12.97
CA PHE A 108 -17.15 1.17 14.26
C PHE A 108 -16.94 2.69 14.30
N SER A 109 -17.10 3.30 15.47
CA SER A 109 -16.72 4.71 15.68
C SER A 109 -15.20 4.88 15.61
N ASN A 110 -14.74 6.10 15.30
CA ASN A 110 -13.31 6.39 15.24
C ASN A 110 -12.64 6.22 16.62
N GLU A 111 -13.38 6.46 17.71
CA GLU A 111 -12.88 6.25 19.07
C GLU A 111 -12.67 4.77 19.36
N GLU A 112 -13.62 3.90 18.99
CA GLU A 112 -13.49 2.44 19.14
C GLU A 112 -12.30 1.90 18.36
N ILE A 113 -12.14 2.33 17.10
CA ILE A 113 -11.00 1.95 16.25
C ILE A 113 -9.68 2.41 16.88
N LEU A 114 -9.59 3.67 17.30
CA LEU A 114 -8.34 4.18 17.88
C LEU A 114 -8.04 3.56 19.25
N SER A 115 -9.06 3.29 20.08
CA SER A 115 -8.85 2.60 21.36
C SER A 115 -8.35 1.18 21.15
N SER A 116 -8.93 0.44 20.19
CA SER A 116 -8.48 -0.92 19.92
C SER A 116 -7.03 -0.92 19.49
N ILE A 117 -6.58 0.03 18.66
CA ILE A 117 -5.19 0.16 18.23
C ILE A 117 -4.27 0.57 19.40
N LYS A 118 -4.66 1.56 20.20
CA LYS A 118 -3.84 2.12 21.29
C LYS A 118 -3.63 1.19 22.46
N ASP A 119 -4.55 0.27 22.69
CA ASP A 119 -4.43 -0.74 23.74
C ASP A 119 -3.35 -1.80 23.42
N HIS A 120 -2.74 -1.74 22.23
CA HIS A 120 -1.67 -2.64 21.81
C HIS A 120 -0.27 -2.02 21.94
N SER A 121 0.70 -2.88 22.24
CA SER A 121 2.13 -2.54 22.23
C SER A 121 2.73 -2.83 20.85
N TYR A 122 3.48 -1.86 20.31
CA TYR A 122 4.27 -2.01 19.09
C TYR A 122 5.76 -2.26 19.37
N ASP A 123 6.15 -2.35 20.65
CA ASP A 123 7.55 -2.47 21.07
C ASP A 123 8.16 -3.86 20.77
N ASP A 124 7.32 -4.85 20.45
CA ASP A 124 7.74 -6.23 20.21
C ASP A 124 8.13 -6.48 18.73
N ILE A 125 8.03 -5.48 17.85
CA ILE A 125 8.40 -5.57 16.43
C ILE A 125 9.86 -5.11 16.24
N GLU A 126 10.78 -6.05 15.99
CA GLU A 126 12.18 -5.70 15.75
C GLU A 126 12.32 -4.81 14.51
N GLY A 127 13.03 -3.68 14.68
CA GLY A 127 13.33 -2.77 13.59
C GLY A 127 12.17 -1.89 13.16
N VAL A 128 10.99 -1.94 13.80
CA VAL A 128 9.84 -1.08 13.47
C VAL A 128 9.52 -0.17 14.65
N ALA A 129 9.30 1.11 14.38
CA ALA A 129 8.79 2.06 15.37
C ALA A 129 7.48 2.69 14.86
N VAL A 130 6.44 2.57 15.66
CA VAL A 130 5.13 3.16 15.39
C VAL A 130 4.90 4.32 16.34
N ASP A 131 4.65 5.51 15.80
CA ASP A 131 4.16 6.64 16.59
C ASP A 131 2.65 6.49 16.78
N VAL A 132 2.26 5.82 17.85
CA VAL A 132 0.85 5.52 18.18
C VAL A 132 -0.01 6.78 18.29
N ASP A 133 0.58 7.91 18.69
CA ASP A 133 -0.14 9.19 18.80
C ASP A 133 -0.39 9.85 17.44
N SER A 134 0.36 9.44 16.40
CA SER A 134 0.18 9.89 15.03
C SER A 134 -0.87 9.09 14.24
N ILE A 135 -1.34 7.97 14.78
CA ILE A 135 -2.36 7.14 14.14
C ILE A 135 -3.67 7.91 14.05
N SER A 136 -4.29 7.86 12.86
CA SER A 136 -5.52 8.58 12.59
C SER A 136 -6.52 7.72 11.81
N VAL A 137 -7.79 8.13 11.83
CA VAL A 137 -8.85 7.50 11.04
C VAL A 137 -9.42 8.54 10.09
N THR A 138 -9.32 8.27 8.79
CA THR A 138 -9.89 9.10 7.73
C THR A 138 -11.14 8.43 7.16
N GLY A 139 -12.26 9.15 7.16
CA GLY A 139 -13.54 8.64 6.68
C GLY A 139 -13.84 9.07 5.25
N PHE A 140 -14.45 8.16 4.50
CA PHE A 140 -15.01 8.36 3.17
C PHE A 140 -16.50 8.06 3.17
N ASP A 141 -17.20 8.36 2.08
CA ASP A 141 -18.66 8.17 1.99
C ASP A 141 -19.08 6.72 2.27
N GLN A 142 -18.25 5.73 1.92
CA GLN A 142 -18.60 4.31 1.98
C GLN A 142 -17.73 3.47 2.93
N TYR A 143 -16.57 3.97 3.36
CA TYR A 143 -15.56 3.21 4.12
C TYR A 143 -14.71 4.15 4.98
N LYS A 144 -13.87 3.57 5.85
CA LYS A 144 -12.90 4.31 6.68
C LYS A 144 -11.52 3.70 6.51
N PHE A 145 -10.49 4.52 6.55
CA PHE A 145 -9.11 4.07 6.58
C PHE A 145 -8.45 4.43 7.91
N VAL A 146 -7.74 3.48 8.49
CA VAL A 146 -6.72 3.76 9.51
C VAL A 146 -5.44 4.14 8.80
N GLN A 147 -4.86 5.26 9.20
CA GLN A 147 -3.55 5.71 8.73
C GLN A 147 -2.54 5.51 9.86
N LEU A 148 -1.53 4.70 9.60
CA LEU A 148 -0.52 4.27 10.56
C LEU A 148 0.86 4.65 10.02
N PRO A 149 1.43 5.79 10.46
CA PRO A 149 2.81 6.12 10.21
C PRO A 149 3.73 5.19 11.00
N TYR A 150 4.78 4.71 10.36
CA TYR A 150 5.81 3.92 11.00
C TYR A 150 7.17 4.20 10.38
N THR A 151 8.22 3.95 11.14
CA THR A 151 9.57 3.82 10.57
C THR A 151 9.99 2.37 10.67
N TYR A 152 10.84 1.95 9.74
CA TYR A 152 11.54 0.67 9.87
C TYR A 152 13.04 0.83 9.61
N THR A 153 13.81 -0.10 10.15
CA THR A 153 15.26 -0.14 10.00
C THR A 153 15.65 -1.28 9.07
N ASP A 154 16.26 -0.96 7.93
CA ASP A 154 16.96 -1.92 7.08
C ASP A 154 18.48 -1.69 7.21
N GLY A 155 19.14 -2.58 7.96
CA GLY A 155 20.56 -2.46 8.29
C GLY A 155 20.87 -1.23 9.15
N GLU A 156 21.50 -0.21 8.56
CA GLU A 156 21.82 1.06 9.22
C GLU A 156 20.90 2.22 8.79
N THR A 157 19.96 1.96 7.87
CA THR A 157 19.07 2.98 7.32
C THR A 157 17.71 2.89 7.98
N GLU A 158 17.22 4.03 8.48
CA GLU A 158 15.84 4.18 8.93
C GLU A 158 15.02 4.78 7.79
N GLU A 159 13.95 4.09 7.40
CA GLU A 159 13.07 4.49 6.31
C GLU A 159 11.69 4.84 6.87
N SER A 160 11.10 5.91 6.33
CA SER A 160 9.76 6.36 6.72
C SER A 160 8.72 5.67 5.85
N ALA A 161 7.67 5.19 6.48
CA ALA A 161 6.58 4.53 5.82
C ALA A 161 5.21 4.99 6.35
N LEU A 162 4.19 4.77 5.53
CA LEU A 162 2.82 5.04 5.91
C LEU A 162 1.92 3.92 5.41
N ARG A 163 1.14 3.34 6.31
CA ARG A 163 0.14 2.35 6.01
C ARG A 163 -1.24 2.98 6.04
N ASN A 164 -2.02 2.83 4.97
CA ASN A 164 -3.45 3.02 4.99
C ASN A 164 -4.11 1.64 4.92
N TYR A 165 -4.95 1.27 5.90
CA TYR A 165 -5.75 0.05 5.79
C TYR A 165 -7.24 0.25 6.11
N THR A 166 -8.08 -0.56 5.49
CA THR A 166 -9.51 -0.74 5.80
C THR A 166 -9.83 -2.22 5.89
N ILE A 167 -10.97 -2.54 6.52
CA ILE A 167 -11.59 -3.86 6.45
C ILE A 167 -12.95 -3.70 5.77
N ILE A 168 -13.21 -4.43 4.70
CA ILE A 168 -14.47 -4.42 3.95
C ILE A 168 -14.83 -5.85 3.58
N ASN A 169 -16.10 -6.23 3.76
CA ASN A 169 -16.63 -7.57 3.45
C ASN A 169 -15.83 -8.74 4.06
N GLY A 170 -15.16 -8.53 5.20
CA GLY A 170 -14.35 -9.57 5.83
C GLY A 170 -12.90 -9.63 5.35
N GLN A 171 -12.42 -8.63 4.60
CA GLN A 171 -11.07 -8.62 4.02
C GLN A 171 -10.31 -7.36 4.43
N TYR A 172 -9.05 -7.53 4.79
CA TYR A 172 -8.07 -6.45 4.85
C TYR A 172 -7.76 -5.94 3.45
N ILE A 173 -7.73 -4.62 3.30
CA ILE A 173 -7.21 -3.92 2.13
C ILE A 173 -6.18 -2.94 2.66
N ILE A 174 -4.92 -3.20 2.33
CA ILE A 174 -3.78 -2.44 2.84
C ILE A 174 -3.07 -1.77 1.68
N MET A 175 -2.79 -0.49 1.85
CA MET A 175 -1.96 0.30 0.96
C MET A 175 -0.76 0.81 1.76
N ASP A 176 0.43 0.32 1.44
CA ASP A 176 1.67 0.69 2.12
C ASP A 176 2.53 1.55 1.21
N VAL A 177 3.11 2.62 1.73
CA VAL A 177 4.15 3.38 1.07
C VAL A 177 5.48 3.24 1.80
N ALA A 178 6.52 2.86 1.05
CA ALA A 178 7.91 2.89 1.49
C ALA A 178 8.61 4.08 0.80
N VAL A 179 9.26 4.95 1.58
CA VAL A 179 9.94 6.14 1.06
C VAL A 179 11.45 5.98 1.22
N TYR A 180 12.13 5.77 0.08
CA TYR A 180 13.58 5.59 0.02
C TYR A 180 14.34 6.93 -0.07
N ASP A 181 13.72 7.96 -0.67
CA ASP A 181 14.23 9.33 -0.65
C ASP A 181 13.28 10.24 0.17
N PRO A 182 13.69 10.71 1.36
CA PRO A 182 12.87 11.58 2.21
C PRO A 182 12.40 12.87 1.52
N ALA A 183 13.08 13.33 0.46
CA ALA A 183 12.62 14.50 -0.32
C ALA A 183 11.27 14.26 -1.00
N PHE A 184 10.90 13.00 -1.23
CA PHE A 184 9.67 12.59 -1.92
C PHE A 184 8.55 12.15 -0.98
N TYR A 185 8.73 12.24 0.34
CA TYR A 185 7.71 11.80 1.31
C TYR A 185 6.32 12.43 1.07
N ASN A 186 6.27 13.73 0.79
CA ASN A 186 5.01 14.43 0.52
C ASN A 186 4.36 13.99 -0.81
N GLU A 187 5.18 13.64 -1.81
CA GLU A 187 4.70 13.14 -3.10
C GLU A 187 4.11 11.74 -2.93
N ALA A 188 4.86 10.86 -2.26
CA ALA A 188 4.49 9.48 -1.98
C ALA A 188 3.19 9.40 -1.15
N THR A 189 3.09 10.19 -0.07
CA THR A 189 1.86 10.26 0.75
C THR A 189 0.69 10.95 0.03
N GLY A 190 0.98 11.88 -0.89
CA GLY A 190 0.00 12.47 -1.80
C GLY A 190 -0.57 11.46 -2.80
N LEU A 191 0.28 10.58 -3.34
CA LEU A 191 -0.15 9.47 -4.20
C LEU A 191 -1.01 8.48 -3.40
N LEU A 192 -0.55 8.05 -2.22
CA LEU A 192 -1.31 7.14 -1.34
C LEU A 192 -2.71 7.69 -1.04
N SER A 193 -2.80 9.00 -0.75
CA SER A 193 -4.07 9.69 -0.54
C SER A 193 -4.96 9.66 -1.78
N SER A 194 -4.38 9.87 -2.96
CA SER A 194 -5.11 9.83 -4.25
C SER A 194 -5.67 8.44 -4.54
N LEU A 195 -4.87 7.38 -4.32
CA LEU A 195 -5.32 5.99 -4.45
C LEU A 195 -6.48 5.70 -3.50
N THR A 196 -6.33 6.06 -2.22
CA THR A 196 -7.35 5.86 -1.18
C THR A 196 -8.67 6.57 -1.54
N ASN A 197 -8.59 7.78 -2.11
CA ASN A 197 -9.76 8.56 -2.56
C ASN A 197 -10.43 7.98 -3.82
N SER A 198 -9.69 7.21 -4.62
CA SER A 198 -10.17 6.67 -5.88
C SER A 198 -10.86 5.31 -5.76
N LEU A 199 -10.77 4.67 -4.58
CA LEU A 199 -11.35 3.36 -4.34
C LEU A 199 -12.86 3.36 -4.56
N ARG A 200 -13.33 2.39 -5.31
CA ARG A 200 -14.76 2.14 -5.54
C ARG A 200 -15.03 0.66 -5.38
N PHE A 201 -15.82 0.32 -4.37
CA PHE A 201 -16.29 -1.05 -4.16
C PHE A 201 -17.50 -1.33 -5.04
N ASP A 202 -17.58 -2.55 -5.58
CA ASP A 202 -18.75 -3.02 -6.32
C ASP A 202 -19.97 -3.11 -5.40
N GLU A 203 -19.74 -3.66 -4.21
CA GLU A 203 -20.73 -3.82 -3.15
C GLU A 203 -20.05 -3.88 -1.78
N ILE A 204 -20.63 -3.20 -0.80
CA ILE A 204 -20.27 -3.37 0.61
C ILE A 204 -21.47 -3.99 1.31
N LYS A 205 -21.30 -5.23 1.75
CA LYS A 205 -22.35 -6.07 2.34
C LYS A 205 -22.54 -5.72 3.80
N ASP A 206 -23.77 -5.87 4.28
CA ASP A 206 -24.04 -5.85 5.71
C ASP A 206 -23.38 -7.06 6.36
N SER A 207 -22.95 -6.91 7.63
CA SER A 207 -22.34 -8.01 8.36
C SER A 207 -23.28 -9.21 8.44
N PRO A 208 -22.84 -10.43 8.05
CA PRO A 208 -23.63 -11.64 8.22
C PRO A 208 -23.68 -12.07 9.69
N LEU A 209 -22.88 -11.44 10.55
CA LEU A 209 -22.87 -11.67 11.98
C LEU A 209 -24.11 -11.02 12.61
N PRO A 210 -24.80 -11.69 13.55
CA PRO A 210 -25.98 -11.12 14.18
C PRO A 210 -25.63 -9.81 14.88
N GLU A 211 -26.38 -8.74 14.57
CA GLU A 211 -26.25 -7.40 15.21
C GLU A 211 -26.31 -7.49 16.75
N ASP A 212 -26.96 -8.53 17.28
CA ASP A 212 -27.07 -8.86 18.69
C ASP A 212 -27.19 -10.39 18.86
N SER A 213 -26.07 -11.13 18.89
CA SER A 213 -26.05 -12.29 19.79
C SER A 213 -25.75 -11.76 21.18
N GLU A 214 -26.80 -11.36 21.89
CA GLU A 214 -26.90 -11.56 23.33
C GLU A 214 -25.55 -11.46 24.08
N ARG A 215 -25.09 -10.22 24.30
CA ARG A 215 -24.20 -9.89 25.43
C ARG A 215 -25.00 -10.08 26.72
N THR A 216 -25.44 -11.31 26.98
CA THR A 216 -26.30 -11.66 28.11
C THR A 216 -25.45 -11.59 29.36
N GLU A 217 -25.72 -10.58 30.17
CA GLU A 217 -25.36 -10.48 31.57
C GLU A 217 -25.99 -11.66 32.36
N GLU A 218 -25.52 -12.89 32.16
CA GLU A 218 -25.92 -14.04 32.97
C GLU A 218 -24.69 -14.79 33.50
N ASN A 219 -23.98 -14.11 34.40
CA ASN A 219 -23.61 -14.62 35.74
C ASN A 219 -22.76 -13.57 36.48
N ALA A 220 -23.42 -12.48 36.88
CA ALA A 220 -22.86 -11.42 37.73
C ALA A 220 -22.76 -11.83 39.22
N SER A 221 -22.22 -13.02 39.51
CA SER A 221 -21.94 -13.44 40.90
C SER A 221 -20.52 -13.95 41.13
N ASP A 222 -19.76 -14.37 40.11
CA ASP A 222 -18.49 -15.08 40.36
C ASP A 222 -17.27 -14.55 39.57
N ARG A 223 -17.32 -13.37 38.94
CA ARG A 223 -16.13 -12.77 38.31
C ARG A 223 -15.91 -11.34 38.76
N ASN A 224 -15.21 -11.22 39.88
CA ASN A 224 -14.63 -9.97 40.33
C ASN A 224 -13.18 -9.91 39.81
N THR A 225 -13.04 -9.51 38.53
CA THR A 225 -11.87 -8.85 37.89
C THR A 225 -12.22 -8.55 36.42
N SER A 226 -12.54 -7.27 36.15
CA SER A 226 -12.28 -6.44 34.94
C SER A 226 -11.84 -7.16 33.66
N GLU A 227 -12.40 -7.01 32.45
CA GLU A 227 -13.03 -5.88 31.75
C GLU A 227 -13.87 -6.43 30.59
N GLY A 228 -14.86 -5.68 30.10
CA GLY A 228 -15.66 -6.05 28.93
C GLY A 228 -14.84 -5.93 27.65
N GLN A 229 -14.21 -7.03 27.24
CA GLN A 229 -13.47 -7.10 25.99
C GLN A 229 -14.41 -7.07 24.79
N PHE A 230 -14.16 -6.10 23.92
CA PHE A 230 -14.40 -6.23 22.48
C PHE A 230 -14.02 -7.65 22.04
N GLY A 231 -14.77 -8.23 21.11
CA GLY A 231 -14.48 -9.56 20.54
C GLY A 231 -13.21 -9.63 19.68
N ILE A 232 -12.25 -8.74 19.92
CA ILE A 232 -10.86 -8.88 19.47
C ILE A 232 -10.17 -9.58 20.63
N SER A 233 -9.95 -10.89 20.51
CA SER A 233 -9.29 -11.62 21.59
C SER A 233 -7.86 -11.09 21.74
N PRO A 234 -7.34 -10.91 22.96
CA PRO A 234 -5.93 -10.55 23.19
C PRO A 234 -4.93 -11.58 22.62
N GLU A 235 -5.44 -12.69 22.06
CA GLU A 235 -4.69 -13.89 21.76
C GLU A 235 -4.72 -14.25 20.25
N ALA A 236 -5.30 -13.43 19.35
CA ALA A 236 -5.47 -13.79 17.92
C ALA A 236 -4.69 -12.97 16.84
N GLN A 237 -4.57 -11.63 16.80
CA GLN A 237 -4.11 -10.97 15.52
C GLN A 237 -3.09 -9.84 15.56
N TRP A 238 -2.45 -9.57 16.69
CA TRP A 238 -1.10 -8.99 16.62
C TRP A 238 -0.14 -9.90 15.78
N TYR A 239 -0.46 -11.20 15.68
CA TYR A 239 0.28 -12.22 14.94
C TYR A 239 0.23 -12.10 13.40
N LEU A 240 -0.82 -11.54 12.78
CA LEU A 240 -0.87 -11.25 11.32
C LEU A 240 -0.28 -9.87 11.00
N VAL A 241 -0.51 -8.89 11.88
CA VAL A 241 0.06 -7.53 11.80
C VAL A 241 1.59 -7.56 11.84
N LEU A 242 2.19 -8.54 12.55
CA LEU A 242 3.63 -8.80 12.55
C LEU A 242 4.09 -9.73 11.41
N THR A 243 3.39 -10.81 11.09
CA THR A 243 3.93 -11.83 10.16
C THR A 243 3.90 -11.42 8.68
N LEU A 244 3.06 -10.45 8.30
CA LEU A 244 3.06 -9.81 6.97
C LEU A 244 3.86 -8.49 6.88
N LEU A 245 4.20 -7.84 8.00
CA LEU A 245 5.35 -6.92 8.03
C LEU A 245 6.65 -7.66 7.64
N ILE A 246 6.68 -9.00 7.86
CA ILE A 246 7.90 -9.81 7.93
C ILE A 246 8.28 -10.55 6.65
N PHE A 247 7.43 -11.32 5.97
CA PHE A 247 8.02 -12.22 4.97
C PHE A 247 8.30 -11.55 3.62
N ASN A 248 7.45 -10.60 3.25
CA ASN A 248 7.44 -9.94 1.96
C ASN A 248 7.37 -8.41 2.10
N PHE A 249 8.24 -7.84 2.95
CA PHE A 249 9.06 -6.68 2.54
C PHE A 249 9.79 -6.92 1.19
N ALA A 250 9.36 -7.91 0.39
CA ALA A 250 9.89 -8.32 -0.87
C ALA A 250 11.38 -8.08 -0.87
N MET A 251 12.07 -8.90 -0.06
CA MET A 251 13.52 -9.11 -0.05
C MET A 251 14.11 -9.41 -1.45
N TRP A 252 13.29 -9.29 -2.49
CA TRP A 252 13.59 -9.36 -3.90
C TRP A 252 13.32 -8.04 -4.64
N ILE A 253 12.26 -7.27 -4.34
CA ILE A 253 12.01 -5.96 -4.98
C ILE A 253 13.08 -4.94 -4.59
N VAL A 254 13.56 -4.92 -3.33
CA VAL A 254 14.78 -4.17 -2.96
C VAL A 254 16.02 -4.74 -3.65
N GLY A 255 16.11 -6.05 -3.90
CA GLY A 255 17.23 -6.64 -4.67
C GLY A 255 17.26 -6.18 -6.14
N ILE A 256 16.10 -5.93 -6.71
CA ILE A 256 15.89 -5.53 -8.10
C ILE A 256 15.94 -4.00 -8.25
N VAL A 257 15.31 -3.25 -7.36
CA VAL A 257 15.44 -1.79 -7.25
C VAL A 257 16.88 -1.43 -6.89
N TYR A 258 17.58 -2.17 -6.01
CA TYR A 258 19.04 -2.02 -5.82
C TYR A 258 19.82 -2.39 -7.07
N ALA A 259 19.42 -3.43 -7.82
CA ALA A 259 20.07 -3.75 -9.10
C ALA A 259 19.91 -2.60 -10.11
N ILE A 260 18.73 -1.98 -10.19
CA ILE A 260 18.45 -0.81 -11.02
C ILE A 260 19.29 0.40 -10.58
N LEU A 261 19.33 0.70 -9.27
CA LEU A 261 20.14 1.77 -8.70
C LEU A 261 21.65 1.53 -8.89
N CYS A 262 22.10 0.27 -8.82
CA CYS A 262 23.47 -0.14 -9.14
C CYS A 262 23.80 -0.03 -10.64
N MET A 263 22.90 -0.45 -11.53
CA MET A 263 23.08 -0.36 -12.98
C MET A 263 23.11 1.11 -13.45
N LYS A 264 22.32 1.98 -12.83
CA LYS A 264 22.35 3.44 -13.05
C LYS A 264 23.59 4.13 -12.44
N GLY A 265 24.50 3.37 -11.81
CA GLY A 265 25.80 3.87 -11.32
C GLY A 265 25.71 4.75 -10.06
N LYS A 266 24.59 4.70 -9.35
CA LYS A 266 24.37 5.46 -8.11
C LYS A 266 24.95 4.75 -6.87
N ILE A 267 25.26 3.44 -6.96
CA ILE A 267 25.90 2.61 -5.91
C ILE A 267 26.92 1.64 -6.55
N VAL A 268 28.09 1.40 -5.92
CA VAL A 268 29.15 0.47 -6.42
C VAL A 268 29.18 -0.81 -5.56
N VAL A 269 28.92 -1.98 -6.17
CA VAL A 269 28.93 -3.29 -5.47
C VAL A 269 30.22 -4.07 -5.74
N GLY A 270 30.86 -4.52 -4.65
CA GLY A 270 32.01 -5.43 -4.66
C GLY A 270 31.61 -6.90 -4.73
N LYS A 271 32.56 -7.77 -5.15
CA LYS A 271 32.35 -9.18 -5.54
C LYS A 271 31.82 -10.16 -4.47
N ASN A 272 31.61 -9.70 -3.26
CA ASN A 272 30.83 -10.38 -2.24
C ASN A 272 29.95 -9.28 -1.64
N PHE A 273 28.65 -9.51 -1.49
CA PHE A 273 27.61 -8.58 -1.02
C PHE A 273 27.96 -7.82 0.28
N THR A 274 28.94 -6.92 0.23
CA THR A 274 29.28 -5.97 1.29
C THR A 274 29.58 -4.64 0.62
N CYS A 275 28.69 -3.68 0.83
CA CYS A 275 28.90 -2.29 0.49
C CYS A 275 30.07 -1.74 1.33
N SER A 276 31.03 -1.10 0.66
CA SER A 276 32.15 -0.39 1.28
C SER A 276 31.98 1.07 0.95
N THR A 277 32.01 1.94 1.96
CA THR A 277 32.02 3.39 1.78
C THR A 277 33.34 3.84 1.14
N ASN A 278 33.24 4.81 0.21
CA ASN A 278 34.36 5.64 -0.24
C ASN A 278 34.35 6.96 0.55
#